data_AF-A0A5K1FC55-F1
#
_entry.id   AF-A0A5K1FC55-F1
#
_cell.length_a   1.000
_cell.length_b   1.000
_cell.length_c   1.000
_cell.angle_alpha   90.00
_cell.angle_beta   90.00
_cell.angle_gamma   90.00
#
_symmetry.space_group_name_H-M   'P 1'
#
loop_
_entity.id
_entity.type
_entity.pdbx_description
1 polymer ?
#
loop_
_entity_poly.entity_id
_entity_poly.type
_entity_poly.pdbx_seq_one_letter_code
_entity_poly.pdbx_strand_id
1 'polypeptide(L)' 'HRTGCVVGCLRKLQRWCLSSIFDEYQRFAAAKARVSDQMFMELFDVSSLKSFPPFASHK' A
#
# COMPACT_ATOMS: atom_id res chain seq x y z
N HIS A 1 4.73 -10.45 -3.37
CA HIS A 1 5.27 -10.37 -1.99
C HIS A 1 5.96 -9.03 -1.78
N ARG A 2 7.30 -8.93 -1.77
CA ARG A 2 8.00 -7.66 -1.45
C ARG A 2 7.53 -6.45 -2.27
N THR A 3 7.43 -6.58 -3.60
CA THR A 3 6.89 -5.51 -4.47
C THR A 3 5.46 -5.14 -4.09
N GLY A 4 4.60 -6.13 -3.85
CA GLY A 4 3.21 -5.90 -3.43
C GLY A 4 3.10 -5.17 -2.09
N CYS A 5 3.95 -5.52 -1.12
CA CYS A 5 3.99 -4.81 0.17
C CYS A 5 4.41 -3.35 0.01
N VAL A 6 5.43 -3.07 -0.79
CA VAL A 6 5.88 -1.70 -1.07
C VAL A 6 4.79 -0.90 -1.78
N VAL A 7 4.18 -1.46 -2.81
CA VAL A 7 3.06 -0.82 -3.53
C VAL A 7 1.89 -0.57 -2.59
N GLY A 8 1.51 -1.54 -1.74
CA GLY A 8 0.44 -1.38 -0.76
C GLY A 8 0.72 -0.27 0.27
N CYS A 9 1.96 -0.18 0.76
CA CYS A 9 2.38 0.92 1.64
C CYS A 9 2.34 2.28 0.92
N LEU A 10 2.73 2.33 -0.36
CA LEU A 10 2.62 3.52 -1.18
C LEU A 10 1.16 3.94 -1.38
N ARG A 11 0.24 3.01 -1.62
CA ARG A 11 -1.21 3.32 -1.69
C ARG A 11 -1.74 3.87 -0.37
N LYS A 12 -1.27 3.35 0.76
CA LYS A 12 -1.60 3.87 2.09
C LYS A 12 -1.10 5.32 2.27
N LEU A 13 0.09 5.66 1.76
CA LEU A 13 0.58 7.04 1.70
C LEU A 13 -0.29 7.93 0.81
N GLN A 14 -0.78 7.39 -0.31
CA GLN A 14 -1.74 8.04 -1.21
C GLN A 14 -3.17 8.11 -0.63
N ARG A 15 -3.36 7.71 0.63
CA ARG A 15 -4.65 7.72 1.36
C ARG A 15 -5.74 6.84 0.73
N TRP A 16 -5.36 5.76 0.06
CA TRP A 16 -6.32 4.73 -0.34
C TRP A 16 -6.85 3.98 0.89
N CYS A 17 -8.09 3.51 0.84
CA CYS A 17 -8.65 2.64 1.87
C CYS A 17 -8.04 1.23 1.80
N LEU A 18 -7.91 0.57 2.95
CA LEU A 18 -7.27 -0.76 3.04
C LEU A 18 -7.94 -1.81 2.16
N SER A 19 -9.28 -1.76 2.01
CA SER A 19 -10.01 -2.69 1.14
C SER A 19 -9.57 -2.57 -0.33
N SER A 20 -9.45 -1.36 -0.88
CA SER A 20 -8.95 -1.15 -2.24
C SER A 20 -7.48 -1.54 -2.40
N ILE A 21 -6.67 -1.35 -1.35
CA ILE A 21 -5.26 -1.78 -1.35
C ILE A 21 -5.17 -3.31 -1.41
N PHE A 22 -5.97 -4.01 -0.62
CA PHE A 22 -5.97 -5.48 -0.60
C PHE A 22 -6.53 -6.06 -1.89
N ASP A 23 -7.58 -5.47 -2.47
CA ASP A 23 -8.12 -5.86 -3.77
C ASP A 23 -7.04 -5.73 -4.87
N GLU A 24 -6.34 -4.60 -4.93
CA GLU A 24 -5.22 -4.38 -5.87
C GLU A 24 -4.10 -5.42 -5.65
N TYR A 25 -3.68 -5.61 -4.40
CA TYR A 25 -2.65 -6.59 -4.05
C TYR A 25 -3.05 -8.01 -4.46
N GLN A 26 -4.28 -8.45 -4.15
CA GLN A 26 -4.77 -9.78 -4.50
C GLN A 26 -4.84 -9.97 -6.02
N ARG A 27 -5.27 -8.95 -6.76
CA ARG A 27 -5.32 -8.99 -8.22
C ARG A 27 -3.94 -9.21 -8.84
N PHE A 28 -2.89 -8.57 -8.30
CA PHE A 28 -1.52 -8.74 -8.81
C PHE A 28 -0.79 -9.97 -8.26
N ALA A 29 -1.04 -10.36 -7.00
CA ALA A 29 -0.40 -11.51 -6.38
C ALA A 29 -1.06 -12.84 -6.78
N ALA A 30 -2.35 -12.81 -7.13
CA ALA A 30 -3.15 -13.98 -7.52
C ALA A 30 -2.96 -15.15 -6.53
N ALA A 31 -2.66 -16.36 -7.04
CA ALA A 31 -2.43 -17.56 -6.23
C ALA A 31 -1.22 -17.45 -5.27
N LYS A 32 -0.43 -16.38 -5.36
CA LYS A 32 0.69 -16.08 -4.46
C LYS A 32 0.33 -15.03 -3.41
N ALA A 33 -0.94 -14.67 -3.23
CA ALA A 33 -1.33 -13.74 -2.17
C ALA A 33 -1.09 -14.35 -0.78
N ARG A 34 -0.50 -13.59 0.15
CA ARG A 34 -0.28 -14.00 1.54
C ARG A 34 -0.95 -13.05 2.50
N VAL A 35 -1.62 -13.60 3.52
CA VAL A 35 -2.26 -12.82 4.59
C VAL A 35 -1.22 -12.01 5.37
N SER A 36 -0.02 -12.56 5.58
CA SER A 36 1.09 -11.86 6.24
C SER A 36 1.50 -10.57 5.52
N ASP A 37 1.39 -10.53 4.20
CA ASP A 37 1.70 -9.32 3.42
C ASP A 37 0.62 -8.24 3.65
N GLN A 38 -0.65 -8.64 3.69
CA GLN A 38 -1.77 -7.71 3.95
C GLN A 38 -1.69 -7.14 5.38
N MET A 39 -1.42 -8.01 6.36
CA MET A 39 -1.20 -7.60 7.75
C MET A 39 -0.01 -6.64 7.88
N PHE A 40 1.06 -6.88 7.14
CA PHE A 40 2.19 -5.94 7.09
C PHE A 40 1.75 -4.56 6.57
N MET A 41 0.99 -4.49 5.48
CA MET A 41 0.49 -3.22 4.94
C MET A 41 -0.46 -2.50 5.91
N GLU A 42 -1.32 -3.24 6.61
CA GLU A 42 -2.24 -2.72 7.63
C GLU A 42 -1.48 -2.09 8.80
N LEU A 43 -0.44 -2.76 9.29
CA LEU A 43 0.33 -2.32 10.44
C LEU A 43 1.42 -1.29 10.11
N PHE A 44 1.79 -1.14 8.83
CA PHE A 44 2.85 -0.21 8.43
C PHE A 44 2.50 1.25 8.75
N ASP A 45 3.28 1.89 9.64
CA ASP A 45 3.06 3.29 10.01
C ASP A 45 3.65 4.26 8.98
N VAL A 46 2.76 4.82 8.17
CA VAL A 46 3.08 5.82 7.15
C VAL A 46 3.31 7.23 7.72
N SER A 47 3.06 7.45 9.01
CA SER A 47 3.18 8.77 9.64
C SER A 47 4.60 9.33 9.58
N SER A 48 5.60 8.46 9.71
CA SER A 48 7.03 8.78 9.59
C SER A 48 7.44 9.33 8.23
N LEU A 49 6.63 9.12 7.19
CA LEU A 49 6.88 9.54 5.81
C LEU A 49 6.06 10.76 5.40
N LYS A 50 5.26 11.35 6.30
CA LYS A 50 4.38 12.50 6.00
C LYS A 50 5.13 13.82 5.79
N SER A 51 6.44 13.86 5.99
CA SER A 51 7.26 15.04 5.63
C SER A 51 7.40 15.23 4.12
N PHE A 52 7.06 14.21 3.32
CA PHE A 52 7.00 14.37 1.87
C PHE A 52 5.75 15.17 1.50
N PRO A 53 5.89 16.37 0.91
CA PRO A 53 4.75 17.07 0.38
C PRO A 53 4.03 16.13 -0.60
N PRO A 54 2.68 16.13 -0.64
CA PRO A 54 1.98 15.42 -1.68
C PRO A 54 2.59 15.90 -3.00
N PHE A 55 3.01 14.97 -3.86
CA PHE A 55 3.42 15.31 -5.22
C PHE A 55 2.29 16.15 -5.80
N ALA A 56 2.49 17.47 -5.82
CA ALA A 56 1.54 18.39 -6.40
C ALA A 56 1.50 17.97 -7.85
N SER A 57 0.39 17.37 -8.27
CA SER A 57 0.07 17.27 -9.67
C SER A 57 0.13 18.70 -10.19
N HIS A 58 1.17 19.03 -10.95
CA HIS A 58 1.18 20.21 -11.79
C HIS A 58 -0.10 20.16 -12.63
N LYS A 59 -1.08 20.96 -12.24
CA LYS A 59 -2.19 21.39 -13.06
C LYS A 59 -2.24 22.90 -12.97
#